data_AF-A0A0T6V060-F1
#
_entry.id   AF-A0A0T6V060-F1
#
_cell.length_a   1.000
_cell.length_b   1.000
_cell.length_c   1.000
_cell.angle_alpha   90.00
_cell.angle_beta   90.00
_cell.angle_gamma   90.00
#
_symmetry.space_group_name_H-M   'P 1'
#
loop_
_entity.id
_entity.type
_entity.pdbx_description
1 polymer ?
#
loop_
_entity_poly.entity_id
_entity_poly.type
_entity_poly.pdbx_seq_one_letter_code
_entity_poly.pdbx_strand_id
1 'polypeptide(L)'
;MKFPGQRKSKHYFPVDRRDPLVPQNPLLTELGKAYVVGIDQTLVDIEAHVDEAFLTRYGLSKGHSVVINDDVAERIYDELKTNNMVVSEFAGGTIGNTVHNYSVLADSHSILLGVMSQDIRIGCYAYRYLCNTSSRVNLDYLQPVDGPIGRCFTFITECGERSFGINAGKMNQLDVQHIPEDVIKGASALVITAYLVRGDDGDPMKEAAMAAVRYAREAGIPVVLTLGTRFVIDENPQWWRDFIAENVTVLAMNEDEGEALTGIADPLGAADKALDWADMVLCTAGPIGLYMASYTDEDYKRETTHTLLPGVIPEFNMYEFSRPMARAKCRKPARIYSHISPYMGGPEKIKNTNGAGDGALSAVLHDMVANSYHRMNVPNSAKHTSEFLTYSSLAQVCKYANRVSYEVLAQSSPRLSRGLPEKEDSLEEVYWER
;
A
#
# COMPACT_ATOMS: atom_id res chain seq x y z
N MET A 1 -4.64 -9.84 15.54
CA MET A 1 -4.79 -8.70 14.62
C MET A 1 -5.35 -7.57 15.43
N LYS A 2 -4.72 -6.40 15.37
CA LYS A 2 -5.19 -5.19 16.05
C LYS A 2 -6.47 -4.66 15.39
N PHE A 3 -7.18 -3.80 16.10
CA PHE A 3 -8.33 -3.12 15.55
C PHE A 3 -7.89 -2.06 14.52
N PRO A 4 -8.61 -1.88 13.38
CA PRO A 4 -8.24 -0.89 12.38
C PRO A 4 -8.52 0.54 12.86
N GLY A 5 -7.44 1.25 13.18
CA GLY A 5 -7.48 2.64 13.67
C GLY A 5 -7.83 2.75 15.15
N GLN A 6 -8.15 3.98 15.60
CA GLN A 6 -8.39 4.28 17.01
C GLN A 6 -9.73 4.99 17.17
N ARG A 7 -10.74 4.23 17.57
CA ARG A 7 -12.08 4.74 17.86
C ARG A 7 -12.83 3.79 18.77
N LYS A 8 -13.78 4.33 19.53
CA LYS A 8 -14.73 3.53 20.31
C LYS A 8 -15.57 2.70 19.35
N SER A 9 -15.44 1.38 19.39
CA SER A 9 -16.25 0.45 18.61
C SER A 9 -17.52 0.09 19.39
N LYS A 10 -18.68 0.10 18.71
CA LYS A 10 -19.93 -0.42 19.30
C LYS A 10 -19.96 -1.95 19.34
N HIS A 11 -19.21 -2.59 18.45
CA HIS A 11 -19.16 -4.04 18.31
C HIS A 11 -17.81 -4.54 18.79
N TYR A 12 -17.85 -5.65 19.51
CA TYR A 12 -16.67 -6.36 19.98
C TYR A 12 -15.77 -6.77 18.80
N PHE A 13 -14.45 -6.68 18.99
CA PHE A 13 -13.46 -7.13 18.00
C PHE A 13 -12.43 -8.00 18.72
N PRO A 14 -12.24 -9.26 18.32
CA PRO A 14 -11.34 -10.17 19.01
C PRO A 14 -9.88 -9.83 18.68
N VAL A 15 -9.15 -9.26 19.62
CA VAL A 15 -7.74 -8.86 19.40
C VAL A 15 -6.78 -10.02 19.72
N ASP A 16 -7.13 -10.85 20.72
CA ASP A 16 -6.31 -11.96 21.20
C ASP A 16 -6.80 -13.32 20.67
N ARG A 17 -5.85 -14.21 20.36
CA ARG A 17 -6.12 -15.60 19.95
C ARG A 17 -6.73 -16.43 21.08
N ARG A 18 -6.60 -16.00 22.35
CA ARG A 18 -7.12 -16.70 23.55
C ARG A 18 -8.38 -16.09 24.13
N ASP A 19 -9.20 -15.50 23.29
CA ASP A 19 -10.47 -14.93 23.70
C ASP A 19 -11.45 -16.01 24.20
N PRO A 20 -11.94 -15.93 25.46
CA PRO A 20 -12.87 -16.92 26.02
C PRO A 20 -14.27 -16.88 25.39
N LEU A 21 -14.63 -15.78 24.71
CA LEU A 21 -15.94 -15.59 24.08
C LEU A 21 -15.98 -16.05 22.62
N VAL A 22 -14.81 -16.31 22.01
CA VAL A 22 -14.70 -16.80 20.64
C VAL A 22 -14.32 -18.27 20.64
N PRO A 23 -15.13 -19.17 20.05
CA PRO A 23 -14.80 -20.59 19.96
C PRO A 23 -13.42 -20.79 19.32
N GLN A 24 -12.54 -21.51 20.01
CA GLN A 24 -11.24 -21.90 19.47
C GLN A 24 -11.48 -22.92 18.35
N ASN A 25 -11.25 -22.52 17.10
CA ASN A 25 -11.30 -23.45 15.97
C ASN A 25 -9.87 -23.96 15.67
N PRO A 26 -9.56 -25.22 16.00
CA PRO A 26 -8.22 -25.80 15.85
C PRO A 26 -7.78 -26.05 14.40
N LEU A 27 -8.67 -25.91 13.40
CA LEU A 27 -8.35 -26.07 11.97
C LEU A 27 -7.70 -24.82 11.33
N LEU A 28 -7.46 -23.75 12.09
CA LEU A 28 -6.93 -22.49 11.59
C LEU A 28 -5.40 -22.47 11.78
N THR A 29 -4.67 -22.93 10.77
CA THR A 29 -3.21 -23.11 10.73
C THR A 29 -2.40 -21.80 10.67
N GLU A 30 -1.07 -21.94 10.82
CA GLU A 30 -0.03 -20.96 11.20
C GLU A 30 -0.02 -19.60 10.49
N LEU A 31 -0.61 -19.43 9.31
CA LEU A 31 -0.61 -18.18 8.53
C LEU A 31 -1.48 -17.06 9.13
N GLY A 32 -2.27 -17.38 10.17
CA GLY A 32 -3.24 -16.45 10.76
C GLY A 32 -4.54 -16.41 9.96
N LYS A 33 -5.66 -16.07 10.64
CA LYS A 33 -7.01 -16.21 10.09
C LYS A 33 -7.28 -15.34 8.85
N ALA A 34 -6.51 -14.26 8.62
CA ALA A 34 -6.68 -13.36 7.48
C ALA A 34 -5.37 -12.60 7.21
N TYR A 35 -4.89 -12.61 5.96
CA TYR A 35 -3.64 -12.00 5.53
C TYR A 35 -3.76 -11.32 4.15
N VAL A 36 -2.77 -10.51 3.80
CA VAL A 36 -2.64 -9.84 2.49
C VAL A 36 -1.46 -10.43 1.72
N VAL A 37 -1.62 -10.61 0.41
CA VAL A 37 -0.52 -10.94 -0.50
C VAL A 37 -0.24 -9.72 -1.36
N GLY A 38 1.04 -9.32 -1.45
CA GLY A 38 1.49 -8.25 -2.35
C GLY A 38 2.51 -8.77 -3.35
N ILE A 39 2.55 -8.20 -4.54
CA ILE A 39 3.61 -8.43 -5.54
C ILE A 39 4.37 -7.13 -5.74
N ASP A 40 5.68 -7.18 -5.65
CA ASP A 40 6.53 -6.00 -5.86
C ASP A 40 7.79 -6.31 -6.66
N GLN A 41 8.36 -5.24 -7.23
CA GLN A 41 9.75 -5.22 -7.66
C GLN A 41 10.62 -5.00 -6.41
N THR A 42 11.24 -6.07 -5.89
CA THR A 42 12.07 -5.99 -4.67
C THR A 42 13.19 -4.98 -4.89
N LEU A 43 13.18 -3.90 -4.11
CA LEU A 43 14.07 -2.75 -4.30
C LEU A 43 14.58 -2.17 -2.99
N VAL A 44 15.80 -1.64 -3.00
CA VAL A 44 16.41 -0.91 -1.87
C VAL A 44 16.66 0.53 -2.28
N ASP A 45 16.24 1.46 -1.43
CA ASP A 45 16.55 2.88 -1.53
C ASP A 45 17.87 3.15 -0.79
N ILE A 46 18.83 3.72 -1.49
CA ILE A 46 20.19 4.01 -1.01
C ILE A 46 20.40 5.51 -1.12
N GLU A 47 20.43 6.22 0.01
CA GLU A 47 20.75 7.65 0.03
C GLU A 47 22.22 7.86 0.35
N ALA A 48 22.91 8.71 -0.42
CA ALA A 48 24.31 9.02 -0.20
C ALA A 48 24.62 10.50 -0.46
N HIS A 49 25.52 11.06 0.35
CA HIS A 49 26.09 12.38 0.06
C HIS A 49 27.25 12.24 -0.92
N VAL A 50 27.17 12.97 -2.03
CA VAL A 50 28.20 12.92 -3.09
C VAL A 50 28.56 14.32 -3.56
N ASP A 51 29.73 14.46 -4.17
CA ASP A 51 30.13 15.69 -4.85
C ASP A 51 29.73 15.67 -6.34
N GLU A 52 29.83 16.83 -7.01
CA GLU A 52 29.54 16.91 -8.46
C GLU A 52 30.53 16.11 -9.31
N ALA A 53 31.74 15.88 -8.80
CA ALA A 53 32.75 15.05 -9.45
C ALA A 53 32.32 13.57 -9.49
N PHE A 54 31.66 13.07 -8.44
CA PHE A 54 31.07 11.74 -8.38
C PHE A 54 29.98 11.57 -9.44
N LEU A 55 29.06 12.54 -9.53
CA LEU A 55 27.99 12.51 -10.55
C LEU A 55 28.58 12.44 -11.96
N THR A 56 29.54 13.32 -12.25
CA THR A 56 30.22 13.38 -13.56
C THR A 56 30.95 12.07 -13.88
N ARG A 57 31.64 11.47 -12.90
CA ARG A 57 32.40 10.22 -13.06
C ARG A 57 31.53 9.04 -13.49
N TYR A 58 30.29 9.00 -13.02
CA TYR A 58 29.34 7.92 -13.30
C TYR A 58 28.34 8.28 -14.41
N GLY A 59 28.52 9.40 -15.10
CA GLY A 59 27.61 9.84 -16.17
C GLY A 59 26.23 10.23 -15.67
N LEU A 60 26.10 10.59 -14.39
CA LEU A 60 24.86 11.03 -13.78
C LEU A 60 24.68 12.52 -14.00
N SER A 61 23.46 12.92 -14.32
CA SER A 61 23.11 14.34 -14.47
C SER A 61 22.44 14.85 -13.21
N LYS A 62 22.90 15.99 -12.72
CA LYS A 62 22.34 16.65 -11.53
C LYS A 62 20.84 16.88 -11.71
N GLY A 63 20.04 16.51 -10.71
CA GLY A 63 18.58 16.70 -10.71
C GLY A 63 17.80 15.71 -11.59
N HIS A 64 18.47 14.78 -12.29
CA HIS A 64 17.82 13.82 -13.19
C HIS A 64 17.77 12.41 -12.60
N SER A 65 16.85 11.60 -13.14
CA SER A 65 16.82 10.15 -12.94
C SER A 65 17.46 9.45 -14.13
N VAL A 66 18.49 8.65 -13.87
CA VAL A 66 19.26 7.95 -14.90
C VAL A 66 19.19 6.45 -14.64
N VAL A 67 18.92 5.66 -15.68
CA VAL A 67 19.00 4.19 -15.59
C VAL A 67 20.47 3.77 -15.64
N ILE A 68 20.86 2.93 -14.68
CA ILE A 68 22.23 2.48 -14.49
C ILE A 68 22.28 0.97 -14.71
N ASN A 69 23.24 0.50 -15.49
CA ASN A 69 23.46 -0.94 -15.67
C ASN A 69 24.10 -1.58 -14.42
N ASP A 70 24.09 -2.91 -14.36
CA ASP A 70 24.50 -3.66 -13.16
C ASP A 70 25.96 -3.39 -12.77
N ASP A 71 26.88 -3.38 -13.74
CA ASP A 71 28.32 -3.15 -13.50
C ASP A 71 28.61 -1.75 -12.95
N VAL A 72 27.93 -0.72 -13.45
CA VAL A 72 28.09 0.65 -12.95
C VAL A 72 27.45 0.78 -11.57
N ALA A 73 26.27 0.18 -11.35
CA ALA A 73 25.59 0.21 -10.07
C ALA A 73 26.40 -0.47 -8.96
N GLU A 74 27.09 -1.56 -9.26
CA GLU A 74 27.96 -2.22 -8.28
C GLU A 74 29.19 -1.36 -7.93
N ARG A 75 29.85 -0.77 -8.94
CA ARG A 75 30.99 0.14 -8.69
C ARG A 75 30.59 1.37 -7.87
N ILE A 76 29.43 1.96 -8.16
CA ILE A 76 28.87 3.05 -7.37
C ILE A 76 28.68 2.58 -5.92
N TYR A 77 28.01 1.45 -5.72
CA TYR A 77 27.72 0.94 -4.38
C TYR A 77 29.01 0.68 -3.59
N ASP A 78 29.99 0.02 -4.19
CA ASP A 78 31.28 -0.28 -3.57
C ASP A 78 32.05 0.99 -3.19
N GLU A 79 32.08 2.01 -4.06
CA GLU A 79 32.72 3.29 -3.76
C GLU A 79 32.02 4.01 -2.60
N LEU A 80 30.68 4.06 -2.62
CA LEU A 80 29.89 4.68 -1.57
C LEU A 80 30.12 4.00 -0.20
N LYS A 81 30.18 2.66 -0.18
CA LYS A 81 30.40 1.88 1.06
C LYS A 81 31.83 2.00 1.55
N THR A 82 32.81 1.90 0.66
CA THR A 82 34.25 2.00 0.99
C THR A 82 34.59 3.37 1.59
N ASN A 83 33.97 4.43 1.07
CA ASN A 83 34.21 5.80 1.51
C ASN A 83 33.21 6.26 2.61
N ASN A 84 32.36 5.37 3.12
CA ASN A 84 31.36 5.67 4.15
C ASN A 84 30.45 6.88 3.80
N MET A 85 30.03 6.96 2.54
CA MET A 85 29.21 8.05 1.99
C MET A 85 27.70 7.79 2.08
N VAL A 86 27.32 6.55 2.39
CA VAL A 86 25.93 6.13 2.51
C VAL A 86 25.32 6.71 3.79
N VAL A 87 24.28 7.53 3.61
CA VAL A 87 23.50 8.15 4.68
C VAL A 87 22.47 7.16 5.20
N SER A 88 21.78 6.48 4.29
CA SER A 88 20.72 5.55 4.63
C SER A 88 20.56 4.44 3.59
N GLU A 89 20.17 3.24 4.06
CA GLU A 89 19.83 2.09 3.23
C GLU A 89 18.52 1.52 3.76
N PHE A 90 17.42 1.79 3.08
CA PHE A 90 16.10 1.33 3.48
C PHE A 90 15.51 0.42 2.42
N ALA A 91 14.78 -0.58 2.89
CA ALA A 91 13.96 -1.38 1.99
C ALA A 91 12.87 -0.48 1.39
N GLY A 92 12.75 -0.49 0.07
CA GLY A 92 11.81 0.33 -0.68
C GLY A 92 10.72 -0.54 -1.34
N GLY A 93 10.27 -0.08 -2.51
CA GLY A 93 9.23 -0.72 -3.30
C GLY A 93 7.82 -0.34 -2.84
N THR A 94 6.95 0.04 -3.78
CA THR A 94 5.59 0.55 -3.49
C THR A 94 4.79 -0.49 -2.70
N ILE A 95 4.79 -1.74 -3.16
CA ILE A 95 4.02 -2.80 -2.51
C ILE A 95 4.75 -3.35 -1.29
N GLY A 96 6.08 -3.43 -1.30
CA GLY A 96 6.91 -3.78 -0.15
C GLY A 96 6.67 -2.83 1.03
N ASN A 97 6.64 -1.52 0.77
CA ASN A 97 6.27 -0.51 1.76
C ASN A 97 4.83 -0.71 2.27
N THR A 98 3.89 -0.96 1.36
CA THR A 98 2.49 -1.17 1.69
C THR A 98 2.28 -2.40 2.59
N VAL A 99 2.83 -3.56 2.24
CA VAL A 99 2.66 -4.79 3.04
C VAL A 99 3.43 -4.73 4.35
N HIS A 100 4.56 -4.03 4.40
CA HIS A 100 5.29 -3.73 5.64
C HIS A 100 4.45 -2.88 6.58
N ASN A 101 3.93 -1.76 6.08
CA ASN A 101 3.12 -0.84 6.86
C ASN A 101 1.83 -1.50 7.33
N TYR A 102 1.16 -2.29 6.49
CA TYR A 102 0.04 -3.13 6.89
C TYR A 102 0.41 -4.03 8.07
N SER A 103 1.52 -4.76 7.97
CA SER A 103 2.00 -5.70 9.00
C SER A 103 2.23 -4.99 10.34
N VAL A 104 2.83 -3.79 10.31
CA VAL A 104 3.09 -2.95 11.49
C VAL A 104 1.79 -2.41 12.11
N LEU A 105 0.85 -1.95 11.27
CA LEU A 105 -0.42 -1.36 11.71
C LEU A 105 -1.37 -2.41 12.28
N ALA A 106 -1.44 -3.59 11.66
CA ALA A 106 -2.37 -4.65 12.00
C ALA A 106 -1.83 -5.65 13.02
N ASP A 107 -0.51 -5.66 13.26
CA ASP A 107 0.20 -6.76 13.94
C ASP A 107 -0.31 -8.13 13.41
N SER A 108 -0.31 -8.25 12.08
CA SER A 108 -0.83 -9.40 11.35
C SER A 108 0.09 -9.72 10.18
N HIS A 109 0.04 -10.97 9.73
CA HIS A 109 0.90 -11.43 8.65
C HIS A 109 0.49 -10.85 7.30
N SER A 110 1.49 -10.48 6.51
CA SER A 110 1.39 -10.27 5.07
C SER A 110 2.43 -11.13 4.37
N ILE A 111 2.24 -11.38 3.07
CA ILE A 111 3.17 -12.15 2.24
C ILE A 111 3.60 -11.24 1.09
N LEU A 112 4.91 -11.17 0.85
CA LEU A 112 5.46 -10.46 -0.29
C LEU A 112 5.95 -11.47 -1.33
N LEU A 113 5.49 -11.31 -2.56
CA LEU A 113 5.99 -11.99 -3.75
C LEU A 113 6.87 -11.01 -4.53
N GLY A 114 7.91 -11.54 -5.15
CA GLY A 114 8.98 -10.77 -5.74
C GLY A 114 10.22 -11.64 -5.85
N VAL A 115 11.36 -11.01 -6.01
CA VAL A 115 12.66 -11.71 -6.09
C VAL A 115 13.53 -11.43 -4.88
N MET A 116 14.51 -12.28 -4.64
CA MET A 116 15.61 -12.05 -3.69
C MET A 116 16.91 -12.61 -4.25
N SER A 117 18.01 -11.89 -4.07
CA SER A 117 19.34 -12.39 -4.44
C SER A 117 19.61 -13.72 -3.74
N GLN A 118 20.01 -14.74 -4.50
CA GLN A 118 20.32 -16.05 -3.94
C GLN A 118 21.53 -16.01 -3.01
N ASP A 119 22.56 -15.25 -3.38
CA ASP A 119 23.78 -15.08 -2.60
C ASP A 119 23.75 -13.75 -1.82
N ILE A 120 23.45 -13.82 -0.53
CA ILE A 120 23.37 -12.65 0.37
C ILE A 120 24.60 -12.59 1.26
N ARG A 121 25.32 -11.46 1.23
CA ARG A 121 26.45 -11.17 2.11
C ARG A 121 26.03 -10.24 3.24
N ILE A 122 26.57 -10.46 4.45
CA ILE A 122 26.30 -9.58 5.60
C ILE A 122 26.67 -8.14 5.23
N GLY A 123 25.72 -7.22 5.45
CA GLY A 123 25.91 -5.79 5.23
C GLY A 123 25.65 -5.28 3.81
N CYS A 124 25.33 -6.16 2.84
CA CYS A 124 24.90 -5.74 1.51
C CYS A 124 23.43 -5.26 1.49
N TYR A 125 23.00 -4.62 0.40
CA TYR A 125 21.65 -4.11 0.23
C TYR A 125 20.57 -5.20 0.38
N ALA A 126 20.78 -6.41 -0.16
CA ALA A 126 19.83 -7.52 -0.01
C ALA A 126 19.69 -7.95 1.47
N TYR A 127 20.81 -8.03 2.20
CA TYR A 127 20.79 -8.28 3.65
C TYR A 127 20.04 -7.18 4.41
N ARG A 128 20.27 -5.91 4.05
CA ARG A 128 19.54 -4.77 4.63
C ARG A 128 18.04 -4.85 4.35
N TYR A 129 17.63 -5.29 3.15
CA TYR A 129 16.22 -5.49 2.82
C TYR A 129 15.55 -6.45 3.80
N LEU A 130 16.20 -7.59 4.08
CA LEU A 130 15.71 -8.57 5.05
C LEU A 130 15.64 -7.99 6.47
N CYS A 131 16.71 -7.34 6.94
CA CYS A 131 16.76 -6.78 8.30
C CYS A 131 15.76 -5.63 8.54
N ASN A 132 15.47 -4.84 7.50
CA ASN A 132 14.60 -3.67 7.60
C ASN A 132 13.13 -4.01 7.35
N THR A 133 12.83 -5.21 6.82
CA THR A 133 11.46 -5.64 6.59
C THR A 133 10.83 -6.11 7.91
N SER A 134 9.57 -5.72 8.15
CA SER A 134 8.83 -6.07 9.36
C SER A 134 8.80 -7.59 9.53
N SER A 135 8.98 -8.04 10.77
CA SER A 135 9.00 -9.47 11.14
C SER A 135 7.69 -10.22 10.88
N ARG A 136 6.61 -9.49 10.57
CA ARG A 136 5.30 -10.06 10.20
C ARG A 136 5.11 -10.22 8.69
N VAL A 137 5.99 -9.63 7.87
CA VAL A 137 5.99 -9.85 6.43
C VAL A 137 6.74 -11.16 6.14
N ASN A 138 6.03 -12.13 5.60
CA ASN A 138 6.60 -13.40 5.18
C ASN A 138 7.29 -13.20 3.81
N LEU A 139 8.60 -13.45 3.80
CA LEU A 139 9.47 -13.37 2.62
C LEU A 139 9.89 -14.76 2.09
N ASP A 140 9.40 -15.85 2.68
CA ASP A 140 9.74 -17.23 2.32
C ASP A 140 9.26 -17.60 0.90
N TYR A 141 8.35 -16.81 0.34
CA TYR A 141 7.80 -16.98 -1.01
C TYR A 141 8.50 -16.13 -2.07
N LEU A 142 9.57 -15.41 -1.73
CA LEU A 142 10.38 -14.70 -2.73
C LEU A 142 11.13 -15.70 -3.62
N GLN A 143 11.17 -15.43 -4.92
CA GLN A 143 11.93 -16.21 -5.88
C GLN A 143 13.44 -15.90 -5.75
N PRO A 144 14.31 -16.92 -5.59
CA PRO A 144 15.75 -16.71 -5.66
C PRO A 144 16.18 -16.33 -7.08
N VAL A 145 17.05 -15.33 -7.20
CA VAL A 145 17.65 -14.91 -8.48
C VAL A 145 19.17 -14.86 -8.41
N ASP A 146 19.82 -15.26 -9.50
CA ASP A 146 21.27 -15.10 -9.69
C ASP A 146 21.56 -13.66 -10.15
N GLY A 147 21.69 -12.76 -9.17
CA GLY A 147 21.98 -11.36 -9.38
C GLY A 147 21.41 -10.42 -8.32
N PRO A 148 21.64 -9.11 -8.48
CA PRO A 148 21.17 -8.09 -7.55
C PRO A 148 19.65 -7.91 -7.62
N ILE A 149 19.01 -7.64 -6.48
CA ILE A 149 17.68 -7.02 -6.45
C ILE A 149 17.74 -5.56 -6.95
N GLY A 150 16.59 -4.92 -7.16
CA GLY A 150 16.52 -3.54 -7.63
C GLY A 150 17.16 -2.56 -6.64
N ARG A 151 17.72 -1.47 -7.17
CA ARG A 151 18.40 -0.42 -6.39
C ARG A 151 18.00 0.95 -6.91
N CYS A 152 17.56 1.82 -6.01
CA CYS A 152 17.36 3.24 -6.27
C CYS A 152 18.39 4.04 -5.46
N PHE A 153 19.37 4.60 -6.15
CA PHE A 153 20.37 5.48 -5.55
C PHE A 153 19.85 6.91 -5.57
N THR A 154 19.79 7.55 -4.41
CA THR A 154 19.54 8.98 -4.26
C THR A 154 20.83 9.68 -3.88
N PHE A 155 21.36 10.46 -4.81
CA PHE A 155 22.60 11.21 -4.66
C PHE A 155 22.31 12.65 -4.22
N ILE A 156 22.82 13.03 -3.06
CA ILE A 156 22.56 14.33 -2.45
C ILE A 156 23.84 15.16 -2.49
N THR A 157 23.87 16.19 -3.34
CA THR A 157 24.99 17.13 -3.41
C THR A 157 24.95 18.18 -2.30
N GLU A 158 26.05 18.90 -2.08
CA GLU A 158 26.16 19.92 -1.01
C GLU A 158 25.06 20.99 -1.06
N CYS A 159 24.57 21.36 -2.25
CA CYS A 159 23.49 22.33 -2.40
C CYS A 159 22.10 21.77 -2.08
N GLY A 160 22.01 20.51 -1.62
CA GLY A 160 20.75 19.83 -1.27
C GLY A 160 19.99 19.26 -2.46
N GLU A 161 20.49 19.43 -3.69
CA GLU A 161 19.89 18.87 -4.89
C GLU A 161 20.05 17.34 -4.93
N ARG A 162 19.00 16.67 -5.40
CA ARG A 162 18.90 15.19 -5.44
C ARG A 162 18.92 14.70 -6.88
N SER A 163 19.78 13.74 -7.15
CA SER A 163 19.84 13.02 -8.44
C SER A 163 19.57 11.55 -8.20
N PHE A 164 18.99 10.84 -9.18
CA PHE A 164 18.57 9.46 -9.00
C PHE A 164 19.26 8.52 -9.97
N GLY A 165 19.73 7.40 -9.44
CA GLY A 165 20.27 6.27 -10.20
C GLY A 165 19.37 5.05 -10.04
N ILE A 166 18.73 4.61 -11.11
CA ILE A 166 17.82 3.46 -11.06
C ILE A 166 18.51 2.27 -11.70
N ASN A 167 18.73 1.21 -10.93
CA ASN A 167 19.20 -0.07 -11.43
C ASN A 167 18.13 -1.14 -11.17
N ALA A 168 17.58 -1.69 -12.24
CA ALA A 168 16.54 -2.72 -12.14
C ALA A 168 17.08 -4.05 -11.59
N GLY A 169 18.37 -4.35 -11.83
CA GLY A 169 18.95 -5.64 -11.50
C GLY A 169 18.08 -6.78 -12.02
N LYS A 170 17.70 -7.69 -11.14
CA LYS A 170 16.81 -8.82 -11.41
C LYS A 170 15.38 -8.62 -10.89
N MET A 171 14.98 -7.39 -10.54
CA MET A 171 13.68 -7.12 -9.90
C MET A 171 12.47 -7.58 -10.72
N ASN A 172 12.61 -7.67 -12.05
CA ASN A 172 11.56 -8.09 -12.99
C ASN A 172 11.58 -9.59 -13.32
N GLN A 173 12.43 -10.38 -12.67
CA GLN A 173 12.65 -11.78 -13.03
C GLN A 173 11.75 -12.75 -12.25
N LEU A 174 10.71 -12.24 -11.60
CA LEU A 174 9.68 -13.07 -10.98
C LEU A 174 8.92 -13.85 -12.06
N ASP A 175 9.00 -15.17 -12.01
CA ASP A 175 8.37 -16.07 -12.95
C ASP A 175 7.03 -16.60 -12.42
N VAL A 176 6.13 -16.93 -13.34
CA VAL A 176 4.80 -17.47 -13.04
C VAL A 176 4.84 -18.74 -12.17
N GLN A 177 5.88 -19.57 -12.28
CA GLN A 177 6.04 -20.79 -11.49
C GLN A 177 6.24 -20.50 -9.99
N HIS A 178 6.69 -19.29 -9.64
CA HIS A 178 6.88 -18.85 -8.26
C HIS A 178 5.66 -18.08 -7.73
N ILE A 179 4.52 -18.13 -8.42
CA ILE A 179 3.26 -17.56 -7.95
C ILE A 179 2.47 -18.66 -7.22
N PRO A 180 2.43 -18.65 -5.87
CA PRO A 180 1.75 -19.69 -5.10
C PRO A 180 0.23 -19.53 -5.16
N GLU A 181 -0.42 -20.32 -6.04
CA GLU A 181 -1.85 -20.26 -6.29
C GLU A 181 -2.69 -20.39 -5.00
N ASP A 182 -2.43 -21.40 -4.16
CA ASP A 182 -3.17 -21.63 -2.92
C ASP A 182 -3.06 -20.45 -1.93
N VAL A 183 -1.89 -19.82 -1.88
CA VAL A 183 -1.64 -18.67 -1.01
C VAL A 183 -2.46 -17.47 -1.46
N ILE A 184 -2.57 -17.24 -2.77
CA ILE A 184 -3.39 -16.16 -3.33
C ILE A 184 -4.87 -16.45 -3.11
N LYS A 185 -5.32 -17.68 -3.37
CA LYS A 185 -6.73 -18.08 -3.19
C LYS A 185 -7.18 -18.03 -1.73
N GLY A 186 -6.26 -18.15 -0.78
CA GLY A 186 -6.52 -17.99 0.66
C GLY A 186 -6.41 -16.55 1.20
N ALA A 187 -5.95 -15.59 0.39
CA ALA A 187 -5.72 -14.22 0.85
C ALA A 187 -7.01 -13.44 1.06
N SER A 188 -6.97 -12.38 1.87
CA SER A 188 -8.08 -11.42 1.99
C SER A 188 -8.05 -10.32 0.92
N ALA A 189 -6.88 -10.09 0.32
CA ALA A 189 -6.69 -9.18 -0.81
C ALA A 189 -5.35 -9.51 -1.49
N LEU A 190 -5.30 -9.34 -2.82
CA LEU A 190 -4.07 -9.27 -3.60
C LEU A 190 -3.76 -7.80 -3.89
N VAL A 191 -2.53 -7.35 -3.62
CA VAL A 191 -2.11 -5.96 -3.86
C VAL A 191 -1.00 -5.92 -4.90
N ILE A 192 -1.22 -5.10 -5.93
CA ILE A 192 -0.30 -4.93 -7.06
C ILE A 192 -0.10 -3.44 -7.35
N THR A 193 0.99 -3.12 -8.04
CA THR A 193 1.30 -1.77 -8.52
C THR A 193 1.35 -1.75 -10.05
N ALA A 194 1.04 -0.61 -10.64
CA ALA A 194 1.18 -0.40 -12.08
C ALA A 194 2.63 -0.59 -12.55
N TYR A 195 3.64 -0.43 -11.68
CA TYR A 195 5.03 -0.70 -12.05
C TYR A 195 5.30 -2.14 -12.48
N LEU A 196 4.46 -3.11 -12.09
CA LEU A 196 4.65 -4.52 -12.46
C LEU A 196 4.45 -4.80 -13.96
N VAL A 197 3.78 -3.90 -14.68
CA VAL A 197 3.62 -4.02 -16.14
C VAL A 197 4.75 -3.35 -16.91
N ARG A 198 5.66 -2.68 -16.20
CA ARG A 198 6.80 -1.96 -16.74
C ARG A 198 8.04 -2.86 -16.66
N GLY A 199 8.56 -3.24 -17.82
CA GLY A 199 9.74 -4.09 -17.98
C GLY A 199 10.15 -4.15 -19.44
N ASP A 200 11.33 -4.69 -19.70
CA ASP A 200 11.79 -4.89 -21.07
C ASP A 200 11.04 -6.06 -21.72
N ASP A 201 10.95 -6.07 -23.05
CA ASP A 201 10.36 -7.20 -23.78
C ASP A 201 11.07 -8.51 -23.40
N GLY A 202 10.33 -9.44 -22.80
CA GLY A 202 10.83 -10.73 -22.32
C GLY A 202 11.04 -10.85 -20.81
N ASP A 203 10.85 -9.77 -20.03
CA ASP A 203 10.79 -9.84 -18.56
C ASP A 203 9.52 -10.59 -18.09
N PRO A 204 9.62 -11.63 -17.23
CA PRO A 204 8.47 -12.47 -16.84
C PRO A 204 7.54 -11.85 -15.79
N MET A 205 7.91 -10.71 -15.19
CA MET A 205 7.15 -10.07 -14.09
C MET A 205 5.70 -9.79 -14.46
N LYS A 206 5.45 -9.32 -15.70
CA LYS A 206 4.10 -8.98 -16.15
C LYS A 206 3.23 -10.24 -16.20
N GLU A 207 3.73 -11.33 -16.78
CA GLU A 207 3.03 -12.61 -16.86
C GLU A 207 2.76 -13.18 -15.46
N ALA A 208 3.73 -13.08 -14.55
CA ALA A 208 3.59 -13.52 -13.17
C ALA A 208 2.50 -12.72 -12.41
N ALA A 209 2.50 -11.40 -12.55
CA ALA A 209 1.48 -10.52 -11.98
C ALA A 209 0.09 -10.83 -12.55
N MET A 210 -0.03 -11.04 -13.88
CA MET A 210 -1.30 -11.41 -14.51
C MET A 210 -1.80 -12.79 -14.06
N ALA A 211 -0.91 -13.75 -13.83
CA ALA A 211 -1.28 -15.05 -13.28
C ALA A 211 -1.84 -14.93 -11.85
N ALA A 212 -1.21 -14.12 -11.01
CA ALA A 212 -1.72 -13.86 -9.66
C ALA A 212 -3.09 -13.18 -9.67
N VAL A 213 -3.27 -12.18 -10.54
CA VAL A 213 -4.57 -11.52 -10.75
C VAL A 213 -5.64 -12.52 -11.18
N ARG A 214 -5.31 -13.43 -12.11
CA ARG A 214 -6.22 -14.50 -12.53
C ARG A 214 -6.60 -15.40 -11.36
N TYR A 215 -5.63 -15.89 -10.57
CA TYR A 215 -5.91 -16.73 -9.41
C TYR A 215 -6.78 -16.02 -8.37
N ALA A 216 -6.53 -14.74 -8.11
CA ALA A 216 -7.33 -13.93 -7.21
C ALA A 216 -8.78 -13.82 -7.72
N ARG A 217 -8.98 -13.48 -9.01
CA ARG A 217 -10.32 -13.38 -9.60
C ARG A 217 -11.09 -14.68 -9.58
N GLU A 218 -10.45 -15.80 -9.92
CA GLU A 218 -11.06 -17.14 -9.90
C GLU A 218 -11.56 -17.53 -8.49
N ALA A 219 -10.86 -17.09 -7.44
CA ALA A 219 -11.25 -17.33 -6.05
C ALA A 219 -12.13 -16.21 -5.44
N GLY A 220 -12.44 -15.15 -6.19
CA GLY A 220 -13.20 -14.01 -5.69
C GLY A 220 -12.44 -13.16 -4.67
N ILE A 221 -11.11 -13.19 -4.70
CA ILE A 221 -10.25 -12.36 -3.85
C ILE A 221 -10.15 -10.95 -4.46
N PRO A 222 -10.41 -9.88 -3.68
CA PRO A 222 -10.27 -8.52 -4.16
C PRO A 222 -8.85 -8.22 -4.65
N VAL A 223 -8.75 -7.66 -5.85
CA VAL A 223 -7.49 -7.14 -6.39
C VAL A 223 -7.43 -5.64 -6.11
N VAL A 224 -6.31 -5.22 -5.53
CA VAL A 224 -6.03 -3.84 -5.14
C VAL A 224 -4.88 -3.33 -5.98
N LEU A 225 -5.10 -2.27 -6.75
CA LEU A 225 -4.10 -1.66 -7.63
C LEU A 225 -3.73 -0.27 -7.15
N THR A 226 -2.43 0.03 -7.09
CA THR A 226 -1.91 1.41 -7.00
C THR A 226 -1.22 1.84 -8.29
N LEU A 227 -1.47 3.07 -8.77
CA LEU A 227 -1.05 3.54 -10.09
C LEU A 227 0.43 3.98 -10.18
N GLY A 228 1.10 4.20 -9.06
CA GLY A 228 2.55 4.39 -8.98
C GLY A 228 3.06 5.77 -9.41
N THR A 229 2.84 6.17 -10.67
CA THR A 229 3.11 7.53 -11.20
C THR A 229 2.21 7.85 -12.39
N ARG A 230 1.94 9.15 -12.61
CA ARG A 230 1.26 9.67 -13.80
C ARG A 230 1.86 9.19 -15.12
N PHE A 231 3.19 9.16 -15.23
CA PHE A 231 3.88 8.82 -16.48
C PHE A 231 3.53 7.43 -17.02
N VAL A 232 3.37 6.44 -16.13
CA VAL A 232 2.98 5.06 -16.50
C VAL A 232 1.54 5.02 -17.05
N ILE A 233 0.69 5.92 -16.58
CA ILE A 233 -0.72 5.97 -16.97
C ILE A 233 -0.90 6.71 -18.29
N ASP A 234 -0.19 7.83 -18.48
CA ASP A 234 -0.27 8.69 -19.67
C ASP A 234 0.12 7.97 -20.96
N GLU A 235 0.95 6.91 -20.90
CA GLU A 235 1.33 6.12 -22.08
C GLU A 235 0.12 5.42 -22.73
N ASN A 236 -0.80 4.87 -21.94
CA ASN A 236 -2.00 4.23 -22.44
C ASN A 236 -3.15 4.22 -21.41
N PRO A 237 -3.84 5.36 -21.19
CA PRO A 237 -4.91 5.45 -20.21
C PRO A 237 -6.08 4.49 -20.49
N GLN A 238 -6.38 4.21 -21.77
CA GLN A 238 -7.47 3.32 -22.13
C GLN A 238 -7.19 1.87 -21.72
N TRP A 239 -5.97 1.37 -21.94
CA TRP A 239 -5.58 0.04 -21.49
C TRP A 239 -5.71 -0.11 -19.98
N TRP A 240 -5.31 0.91 -19.20
CA TRP A 240 -5.49 0.90 -17.75
C TRP A 240 -6.96 0.87 -17.33
N ARG A 241 -7.82 1.66 -17.98
CA ARG A 241 -9.28 1.61 -17.72
C ARG A 241 -9.86 0.23 -17.96
N ASP A 242 -9.49 -0.40 -19.07
CA ASP A 242 -9.96 -1.75 -19.42
C ASP A 242 -9.42 -2.79 -18.42
N PHE A 243 -8.13 -2.70 -18.06
CA PHE A 243 -7.52 -3.57 -17.06
C PHE A 243 -8.19 -3.45 -15.69
N ILE A 244 -8.47 -2.21 -15.24
CA ILE A 244 -9.14 -1.93 -13.98
C ILE A 244 -10.56 -2.49 -14.01
N ALA A 245 -11.33 -2.18 -15.05
CA ALA A 245 -12.72 -2.62 -15.20
C ALA A 245 -12.87 -4.13 -15.15
N GLU A 246 -11.89 -4.84 -15.71
CA GLU A 246 -11.91 -6.29 -15.74
C GLU A 246 -11.42 -6.90 -14.41
N ASN A 247 -10.37 -6.35 -13.80
CA ASN A 247 -9.59 -7.07 -12.80
C ASN A 247 -9.56 -6.45 -11.40
N VAL A 248 -9.81 -5.14 -11.25
CA VAL A 248 -9.48 -4.39 -10.03
C VAL A 248 -10.74 -4.08 -9.22
N THR A 249 -10.72 -4.46 -7.93
CA THR A 249 -11.76 -4.13 -6.97
C THR A 249 -11.49 -2.78 -6.31
N VAL A 250 -10.26 -2.54 -5.87
CA VAL A 250 -9.87 -1.31 -5.16
C VAL A 250 -8.75 -0.60 -5.90
N LEU A 251 -8.97 0.66 -6.24
CA LEU A 251 -7.98 1.51 -6.90
C LEU A 251 -7.41 2.53 -5.90
N ALA A 252 -6.08 2.66 -5.87
CA ALA A 252 -5.39 3.72 -5.15
C ALA A 252 -4.62 4.59 -6.14
N MET A 253 -4.82 5.90 -6.04
CA MET A 253 -4.19 6.91 -6.90
C MET A 253 -3.95 8.20 -6.13
N ASN A 254 -3.05 9.04 -6.63
CA ASN A 254 -3.02 10.45 -6.28
C ASN A 254 -3.81 11.30 -7.30
N GLU A 255 -3.88 12.61 -7.07
CA GLU A 255 -4.61 13.55 -7.92
C GLU A 255 -4.09 13.58 -9.36
N ASP A 256 -2.77 13.55 -9.55
CA ASP A 256 -2.13 13.61 -10.86
C ASP A 256 -2.33 12.31 -11.66
N GLU A 257 -2.24 11.17 -10.98
CA GLU A 257 -2.54 9.84 -11.52
C GLU A 257 -4.02 9.69 -11.86
N GLY A 258 -4.89 10.23 -11.00
CA GLY A 258 -6.34 10.26 -11.22
C GLY A 258 -6.70 11.09 -12.45
N GLU A 259 -6.08 12.26 -12.63
CA GLU A 259 -6.24 13.05 -13.84
C GLU A 259 -5.70 12.32 -15.07
N ALA A 260 -4.52 11.70 -14.99
CA ALA A 260 -3.96 10.92 -16.10
C ALA A 260 -4.90 9.77 -16.53
N LEU A 261 -5.48 9.07 -15.56
CA LEU A 261 -6.40 7.96 -15.82
C LEU A 261 -7.73 8.45 -16.40
N THR A 262 -8.28 9.55 -15.89
CA THR A 262 -9.69 9.95 -16.15
C THR A 262 -9.85 11.12 -17.11
N GLY A 263 -8.83 11.96 -17.25
CA GLY A 263 -8.89 13.28 -17.88
C GLY A 263 -9.55 14.36 -17.01
N ILE A 264 -9.77 14.10 -15.71
CA ILE A 264 -10.46 15.02 -14.79
C ILE A 264 -9.48 15.48 -13.71
N ALA A 265 -9.20 16.79 -13.67
CA ALA A 265 -8.26 17.37 -12.71
C ALA A 265 -8.81 17.45 -11.27
N ASP A 266 -10.13 17.57 -11.09
CA ASP A 266 -10.74 17.57 -9.77
C ASP A 266 -10.64 16.17 -9.13
N PRO A 267 -10.02 16.00 -7.95
CA PRO A 267 -9.80 14.68 -7.36
C PRO A 267 -11.09 13.92 -7.02
N LEU A 268 -12.16 14.62 -6.64
CA LEU A 268 -13.47 14.01 -6.37
C LEU A 268 -14.11 13.55 -7.68
N GLY A 269 -14.05 14.37 -8.73
CA GLY A 269 -14.53 14.02 -10.06
C GLY A 269 -13.76 12.85 -10.69
N ALA A 270 -12.43 12.82 -10.51
CA ALA A 270 -11.60 11.69 -10.92
C ALA A 270 -11.96 10.42 -10.16
N ALA A 271 -12.12 10.50 -8.83
CA ALA A 271 -12.52 9.35 -8.01
C ALA A 271 -13.92 8.82 -8.37
N ASP A 272 -14.88 9.71 -8.64
CA ASP A 272 -16.20 9.34 -9.13
C ASP A 272 -16.14 8.63 -10.49
N LYS A 273 -15.37 9.19 -11.43
CA LYS A 273 -15.21 8.58 -12.75
C LYS A 273 -14.56 7.21 -12.68
N ALA A 274 -13.58 7.04 -11.80
CA ALA A 274 -12.91 5.75 -11.59
C ALA A 274 -13.85 4.66 -11.05
N LEU A 275 -14.97 5.01 -10.41
CA LEU A 275 -16.00 4.03 -10.01
C LEU A 275 -16.74 3.40 -11.19
N ASP A 276 -16.58 3.92 -12.42
CA ASP A 276 -17.07 3.23 -13.61
C ASP A 276 -16.34 1.89 -13.82
N TRP A 277 -15.11 1.77 -13.30
CA TRP A 277 -14.23 0.62 -13.52
C TRP A 277 -13.89 -0.15 -12.23
N ALA A 278 -13.74 0.53 -11.09
CA ALA A 278 -13.44 -0.08 -9.78
C ALA A 278 -14.62 0.00 -8.80
N ASP A 279 -14.62 -0.82 -7.75
CA ASP A 279 -15.66 -0.82 -6.72
C ASP A 279 -15.39 0.18 -5.59
N MET A 280 -14.12 0.52 -5.36
CA MET A 280 -13.68 1.44 -4.32
C MET A 280 -12.41 2.15 -4.76
N VAL A 281 -12.32 3.44 -4.47
CA VAL A 281 -11.22 4.32 -4.87
C VAL A 281 -10.70 5.06 -3.66
N LEU A 282 -9.39 5.04 -3.45
CA LEU A 282 -8.63 5.94 -2.59
C LEU A 282 -7.90 6.93 -3.50
N CYS A 283 -8.20 8.21 -3.36
CA CYS A 283 -7.54 9.30 -4.09
C CYS A 283 -6.84 10.23 -3.10
N THR A 284 -5.52 10.10 -2.94
CA THR A 284 -4.74 11.07 -2.17
C THR A 284 -4.65 12.38 -2.94
N ALA A 285 -4.70 13.52 -2.27
CA ALA A 285 -4.74 14.85 -2.88
C ALA A 285 -3.79 15.82 -2.16
N GLY A 286 -2.60 15.33 -1.78
CA GLY A 286 -1.56 16.12 -1.10
C GLY A 286 -2.09 17.05 0.01
N PRO A 287 -1.88 18.38 -0.09
CA PRO A 287 -2.37 19.36 0.89
C PRO A 287 -3.89 19.46 1.03
N ILE A 288 -4.66 19.00 0.04
CA ILE A 288 -6.14 18.95 0.10
C ILE A 288 -6.58 17.80 1.02
N GLY A 289 -5.72 16.81 1.24
CA GLY A 289 -5.95 15.65 2.09
C GLY A 289 -6.17 14.41 1.24
N LEU A 290 -7.28 13.69 1.45
CA LEU A 290 -7.63 12.54 0.62
C LEU A 290 -9.14 12.41 0.47
N TYR A 291 -9.52 11.79 -0.65
CA TYR A 291 -10.87 11.41 -1.00
C TYR A 291 -10.99 9.90 -1.05
N MET A 292 -12.16 9.40 -0.71
CA MET A 292 -12.54 8.03 -1.03
C MET A 292 -13.90 8.02 -1.70
N ALA A 293 -14.06 7.15 -2.68
CA ALA A 293 -15.31 6.92 -3.39
C ALA A 293 -15.58 5.41 -3.43
N SER A 294 -16.83 4.99 -3.29
CA SER A 294 -17.21 3.57 -3.40
C SER A 294 -18.70 3.41 -3.68
N TYR A 295 -19.16 2.17 -3.78
CA TYR A 295 -20.56 1.82 -3.78
C TYR A 295 -21.03 1.35 -2.40
N THR A 296 -22.31 1.52 -2.13
CA THR A 296 -23.04 0.82 -1.07
C THR A 296 -24.42 0.46 -1.60
N ASP A 297 -25.11 -0.51 -1.00
CA ASP A 297 -26.51 -0.73 -1.37
C ASP A 297 -27.40 0.36 -0.75
N GLU A 298 -28.40 0.82 -1.50
CA GLU A 298 -29.44 1.74 -1.02
C GLU A 298 -29.99 1.34 0.36
N ASP A 299 -30.20 0.05 0.61
CA ASP A 299 -30.76 -0.48 1.87
C ASP A 299 -29.81 -0.33 3.07
N TYR A 300 -28.51 -0.09 2.82
CA TYR A 300 -27.47 0.01 3.87
C TYR A 300 -26.86 1.43 3.98
N LYS A 301 -27.43 2.42 3.28
CA LYS A 301 -26.98 3.80 3.39
C LYS A 301 -27.11 4.32 4.82
N ARG A 302 -26.11 5.08 5.25
CA ARG A 302 -26.09 5.76 6.54
C ARG A 302 -25.67 7.20 6.31
N GLU A 303 -26.58 8.11 6.65
CA GLU A 303 -26.35 9.55 6.55
C GLU A 303 -25.25 10.02 7.49
N THR A 304 -24.51 11.03 7.05
CA THR A 304 -23.52 11.71 7.88
C THR A 304 -24.20 12.58 8.92
N THR A 305 -23.54 12.74 10.06
CA THR A 305 -23.87 13.81 11.03
C THR A 305 -22.90 14.98 10.92
N HIS A 306 -21.95 14.95 9.99
CA HIS A 306 -21.04 16.04 9.71
C HIS A 306 -21.71 17.08 8.80
N THR A 307 -21.11 18.27 8.72
CA THR A 307 -21.53 19.30 7.76
C THR A 307 -21.45 18.76 6.34
N LEU A 308 -22.50 18.99 5.54
CA LEU A 308 -22.51 18.63 4.13
C LEU A 308 -21.51 19.50 3.37
N LEU A 309 -20.66 18.85 2.58
CA LEU A 309 -19.57 19.49 1.87
C LEU A 309 -19.99 19.86 0.44
N PRO A 310 -19.65 21.08 -0.04
CA PRO A 310 -19.82 21.43 -1.44
C PRO A 310 -18.72 20.78 -2.29
N GLY A 311 -18.99 20.55 -3.58
CA GLY A 311 -18.02 20.03 -4.52
C GLY A 311 -18.60 19.89 -5.92
N VAL A 312 -17.83 19.32 -6.85
CA VAL A 312 -18.31 18.99 -8.21
C VAL A 312 -19.53 18.05 -8.18
N ILE A 313 -19.65 17.25 -7.11
CA ILE A 313 -20.86 16.51 -6.74
C ILE A 313 -21.45 17.22 -5.51
N PRO A 314 -22.68 17.77 -5.59
CA PRO A 314 -23.32 18.42 -4.46
C PRO A 314 -23.46 17.46 -3.27
N GLU A 315 -23.11 17.93 -2.06
CA GLU A 315 -23.31 17.19 -0.81
C GLU A 315 -22.73 15.77 -0.85
N PHE A 316 -21.58 15.59 -1.52
CA PHE A 316 -21.01 14.27 -1.81
C PHE A 316 -20.82 13.39 -0.57
N ASN A 317 -20.57 13.98 0.61
CA ASN A 317 -20.39 13.25 1.86
C ASN A 317 -21.70 12.86 2.57
N MET A 318 -22.88 13.12 1.98
CA MET A 318 -24.19 12.86 2.58
C MET A 318 -24.30 11.46 3.19
N TYR A 319 -23.68 10.45 2.57
CA TYR A 319 -23.74 9.05 3.02
C TYR A 319 -22.37 8.48 3.41
N GLU A 320 -21.39 9.31 3.82
CA GLU A 320 -20.03 8.88 4.13
C GLU A 320 -19.93 7.90 5.33
N PHE A 321 -21.00 7.80 6.13
CA PHE A 321 -21.11 6.80 7.19
C PHE A 321 -21.50 5.42 6.67
N SER A 322 -21.74 5.25 5.38
CA SER A 322 -22.01 3.95 4.74
C SER A 322 -20.73 3.12 4.60
N ARG A 323 -20.89 1.80 4.48
CA ARG A 323 -19.76 0.87 4.26
C ARG A 323 -19.64 0.55 2.77
N PRO A 324 -18.42 0.64 2.20
CA PRO A 324 -18.07 0.09 0.90
C PRO A 324 -18.58 -1.32 0.66
N MET A 325 -19.12 -1.55 -0.53
CA MET A 325 -19.55 -2.83 -1.08
C MET A 325 -19.09 -2.92 -2.52
N ALA A 326 -18.78 -4.14 -2.98
CA ALA A 326 -18.57 -4.36 -4.41
C ALA A 326 -19.88 -4.10 -5.16
N ARG A 327 -19.82 -3.42 -6.31
CA ARG A 327 -20.99 -3.07 -7.10
C ARG A 327 -21.82 -4.29 -7.48
N ALA A 328 -21.15 -5.40 -7.81
CA ALA A 328 -21.78 -6.69 -8.12
C ALA A 328 -22.52 -7.34 -6.93
N LYS A 329 -22.27 -6.87 -5.70
CA LYS A 329 -22.92 -7.34 -4.46
C LYS A 329 -24.04 -6.42 -4.00
N CYS A 330 -24.25 -5.30 -4.69
CA CYS A 330 -25.39 -4.41 -4.46
C CYS A 330 -26.57 -4.82 -5.36
N ARG A 331 -27.77 -4.85 -4.79
CA ARG A 331 -29.05 -4.91 -5.52
C ARG A 331 -29.37 -3.56 -6.14
N LYS A 332 -29.15 -2.49 -5.38
CA LYS A 332 -29.33 -1.09 -5.82
C LYS A 332 -28.07 -0.31 -5.46
N PRO A 333 -27.03 -0.35 -6.31
CA PRO A 333 -25.78 0.33 -6.02
C PRO A 333 -25.97 1.85 -5.99
N ALA A 334 -25.56 2.47 -4.89
CA ALA A 334 -25.49 3.91 -4.70
C ALA A 334 -24.03 4.31 -4.51
N ARG A 335 -23.59 5.37 -5.19
CA ARG A 335 -22.24 5.92 -4.97
C ARG A 335 -22.20 6.69 -3.66
N ILE A 336 -21.12 6.51 -2.93
CA ILE A 336 -20.83 7.18 -1.66
C ILE A 336 -19.42 7.75 -1.72
N TYR A 337 -19.24 8.89 -1.08
CA TYR A 337 -17.98 9.62 -1.09
C TYR A 337 -17.64 10.11 0.31
N SER A 338 -16.36 10.35 0.58
CA SER A 338 -15.90 10.99 1.80
C SER A 338 -14.61 11.73 1.51
N HIS A 339 -14.39 12.82 2.24
CA HIS A 339 -13.19 13.63 2.17
C HIS A 339 -12.68 13.88 3.59
N ILE A 340 -11.37 13.96 3.74
CA ILE A 340 -10.77 14.44 4.97
C ILE A 340 -9.53 15.29 4.67
N SER A 341 -9.46 16.46 5.30
CA SER A 341 -8.28 17.33 5.26
C SER A 341 -7.09 16.71 6.01
N PRO A 342 -5.85 17.15 5.74
CA PRO A 342 -4.66 16.63 6.41
C PRO A 342 -4.77 16.68 7.93
N TYR A 343 -4.34 15.60 8.60
CA TYR A 343 -4.38 15.51 10.06
C TYR A 343 -3.59 16.65 10.71
N MET A 344 -4.21 17.34 11.69
CA MET A 344 -3.64 18.53 12.35
C MET A 344 -3.20 19.66 11.40
N GLY A 345 -3.80 19.75 10.21
CA GLY A 345 -3.40 20.73 9.19
C GLY A 345 -2.18 20.32 8.37
N GLY A 346 -1.68 19.10 8.55
CA GLY A 346 -0.45 18.61 7.94
C GLY A 346 0.77 18.77 8.86
N PRO A 347 1.88 18.09 8.56
CA PRO A 347 3.11 18.24 9.34
C PRO A 347 3.77 19.60 9.07
N GLU A 348 4.30 20.26 10.11
CA GLU A 348 5.05 21.52 9.98
C GLU A 348 6.26 21.41 9.04
N LYS A 349 6.88 20.22 9.01
CA LYS A 349 7.96 19.87 8.11
C LYS A 349 7.70 18.50 7.50
N ILE A 350 7.51 18.47 6.18
CA ILE A 350 7.47 17.22 5.42
C ILE A 350 8.90 16.69 5.32
N LYS A 351 9.13 15.49 5.86
CA LYS A 351 10.45 14.83 5.76
C LYS A 351 10.54 13.94 4.52
N ASN A 352 9.44 13.29 4.16
CA ASN A 352 9.35 12.44 2.99
C ASN A 352 7.91 12.46 2.45
N THR A 353 7.73 12.79 1.17
CA THR A 353 6.44 12.64 0.47
C THR A 353 6.24 11.23 -0.08
N ASN A 354 7.33 10.50 -0.32
CA ASN A 354 7.31 9.17 -0.89
C ASN A 354 6.70 8.19 0.12
N GLY A 355 5.76 7.37 -0.36
CA GLY A 355 5.10 6.35 0.45
C GLY A 355 3.97 6.84 1.35
N ALA A 356 3.64 8.14 1.37
CA ALA A 356 2.48 8.63 2.13
C ALA A 356 1.16 8.05 1.61
N GLY A 357 1.04 7.88 0.29
CA GLY A 357 -0.06 7.17 -0.37
C GLY A 357 -0.06 5.69 -0.04
N ASP A 358 1.09 5.02 -0.12
CA ASP A 358 1.29 3.60 0.26
C ASP A 358 0.87 3.35 1.71
N GLY A 359 1.18 4.29 2.62
CA GLY A 359 0.74 4.29 4.00
C GLY A 359 -0.79 4.39 4.13
N ALA A 360 -1.44 5.32 3.42
CA ALA A 360 -2.90 5.40 3.39
C ALA A 360 -3.53 4.09 2.87
N LEU A 361 -2.97 3.52 1.81
CA LEU A 361 -3.41 2.24 1.26
C LEU A 361 -3.27 1.11 2.28
N SER A 362 -2.19 1.08 3.05
CA SER A 362 -1.98 0.11 4.13
C SER A 362 -3.09 0.16 5.19
N ALA A 363 -3.60 1.36 5.49
CA ALA A 363 -4.72 1.54 6.41
C ALA A 363 -6.05 1.02 5.82
N VAL A 364 -6.27 1.23 4.51
CA VAL A 364 -7.43 0.68 3.79
C VAL A 364 -7.37 -0.85 3.82
N LEU A 365 -6.22 -1.45 3.51
CA LEU A 365 -6.00 -2.90 3.56
C LEU A 365 -6.25 -3.45 4.95
N HIS A 366 -5.76 -2.79 6.00
CA HIS A 366 -6.03 -3.21 7.38
C HIS A 366 -7.53 -3.27 7.66
N ASP A 367 -8.31 -2.27 7.24
CA ASP A 367 -9.77 -2.28 7.46
C ASP A 367 -10.51 -3.35 6.64
N MET A 368 -10.06 -3.60 5.40
CA MET A 368 -10.57 -4.69 4.56
C MET A 368 -10.30 -6.06 5.20
N VAL A 369 -9.06 -6.32 5.61
CA VAL A 369 -8.71 -7.60 6.22
C VAL A 369 -9.36 -7.76 7.60
N ALA A 370 -9.51 -6.69 8.36
CA ALA A 370 -10.26 -6.72 9.62
C ALA A 370 -11.72 -7.18 9.42
N ASN A 371 -12.33 -6.87 8.27
CA ASN A 371 -13.67 -7.36 7.92
C ASN A 371 -13.69 -8.89 7.72
N SER A 372 -12.75 -9.41 6.92
CA SER A 372 -12.58 -10.85 6.69
C SER A 372 -12.26 -11.59 7.98
N TYR A 373 -11.29 -11.08 8.74
CA TYR A 373 -10.91 -11.60 10.05
C TYR A 373 -12.12 -11.65 10.99
N HIS A 374 -12.84 -10.54 11.15
CA HIS A 374 -14.00 -10.48 12.03
C HIS A 374 -15.14 -11.40 11.56
N ARG A 375 -15.31 -11.61 10.25
CA ARG A 375 -16.30 -12.55 9.67
C ARG A 375 -16.00 -13.99 10.04
N MET A 376 -14.74 -14.38 9.96
CA MET A 376 -14.32 -15.75 10.29
C MET A 376 -14.42 -16.06 11.79
N ASN A 377 -14.22 -15.04 12.65
CA ASN A 377 -14.28 -15.22 14.11
C ASN A 377 -15.69 -15.04 14.67
N VAL A 378 -16.48 -14.12 14.12
CA VAL A 378 -17.79 -13.73 14.64
C VAL A 378 -18.81 -13.65 13.48
N PRO A 379 -19.10 -14.78 12.79
CA PRO A 379 -19.91 -14.78 11.57
C PRO A 379 -21.34 -14.28 11.79
N ASN A 380 -21.90 -14.49 12.98
CA ASN A 380 -23.27 -14.10 13.33
C ASN A 380 -23.40 -12.63 13.80
N SER A 381 -22.34 -11.83 13.69
CA SER A 381 -22.39 -10.42 14.05
C SER A 381 -23.26 -9.62 13.09
N ALA A 382 -23.96 -8.59 13.61
CA ALA A 382 -24.65 -7.58 12.80
C ALA A 382 -23.74 -6.86 11.80
N LYS A 383 -22.41 -6.97 11.96
CA LYS A 383 -21.42 -6.49 10.99
C LYS A 383 -21.42 -7.26 9.66
N HIS A 384 -22.03 -8.44 9.59
CA HIS A 384 -21.98 -9.32 8.40
C HIS A 384 -23.36 -9.61 7.82
N THR A 385 -24.33 -8.73 8.05
CA THR A 385 -25.67 -8.80 7.41
C THR A 385 -25.62 -8.71 5.88
N SER A 386 -24.50 -8.22 5.33
CA SER A 386 -24.22 -8.16 3.90
C SER A 386 -22.73 -8.36 3.61
N GLU A 387 -22.39 -8.48 2.32
CA GLU A 387 -21.02 -8.56 1.82
C GLU A 387 -20.43 -7.16 1.63
N PHE A 388 -19.83 -6.64 2.69
CA PHE A 388 -19.08 -5.37 2.67
C PHE A 388 -17.61 -5.61 2.33
N LEU A 389 -16.98 -4.64 1.66
CA LEU A 389 -15.53 -4.65 1.39
C LEU A 389 -14.72 -4.27 2.64
N THR A 390 -15.24 -3.36 3.46
CA THR A 390 -14.56 -2.82 4.64
C THR A 390 -15.32 -3.12 5.93
N TYR A 391 -14.60 -3.12 7.06
CA TYR A 391 -15.19 -3.29 8.39
C TYR A 391 -15.88 -2.00 8.85
N SER A 392 -15.35 -0.87 8.41
CA SER A 392 -15.68 0.49 8.81
C SER A 392 -16.34 1.29 7.69
N SER A 393 -17.01 2.38 8.04
CA SER A 393 -17.57 3.29 7.04
C SER A 393 -16.48 4.02 6.27
N LEU A 394 -16.83 4.56 5.10
CA LEU A 394 -15.91 5.32 4.26
C LEU A 394 -15.22 6.45 5.04
N ALA A 395 -15.97 7.26 5.79
CA ALA A 395 -15.41 8.32 6.64
C ALA A 395 -14.45 7.82 7.72
N GLN A 396 -14.70 6.63 8.29
CA GLN A 396 -13.81 6.06 9.30
C GLN A 396 -12.51 5.54 8.69
N VAL A 397 -12.58 4.96 7.49
CA VAL A 397 -11.40 4.54 6.72
C VAL A 397 -10.60 5.77 6.28
N CYS A 398 -11.24 6.82 5.75
CA CYS A 398 -10.60 8.10 5.43
C CYS A 398 -9.81 8.65 6.63
N LYS A 399 -10.45 8.71 7.80
CA LYS A 399 -9.82 9.19 9.03
C LYS A 399 -8.58 8.38 9.42
N TYR A 400 -8.66 7.06 9.27
CA TYR A 400 -7.54 6.19 9.58
C TYR A 400 -6.39 6.35 8.57
N ALA A 401 -6.69 6.29 7.28
CA ALA A 401 -5.72 6.48 6.20
C ALA A 401 -5.00 7.82 6.30
N ASN A 402 -5.74 8.91 6.56
CA ASN A 402 -5.17 10.25 6.71
C ASN A 402 -4.19 10.34 7.89
N ARG A 403 -4.53 9.70 9.02
CA ARG A 403 -3.64 9.65 10.18
C ARG A 403 -2.36 8.88 9.87
N VAL A 404 -2.47 7.76 9.14
CA VAL A 404 -1.31 6.96 8.74
C VAL A 404 -0.41 7.72 7.75
N SER A 405 -0.98 8.38 6.74
CA SER A 405 -0.21 9.23 5.82
C SER A 405 0.54 10.32 6.56
N TYR A 406 -0.07 10.97 7.56
CA TYR A 406 0.62 11.97 8.39
C TYR A 406 1.85 11.38 9.09
N GLU A 407 1.74 10.18 9.69
CA GLU A 407 2.87 9.54 10.37
C GLU A 407 4.01 9.22 9.40
N VAL A 408 3.70 8.77 8.17
CA VAL A 408 4.70 8.55 7.12
C VAL A 408 5.37 9.87 6.71
N LEU A 409 4.59 10.93 6.48
CA LEU A 409 5.12 12.26 6.11
C LEU A 409 6.05 12.87 7.17
N ALA A 410 5.84 12.52 8.45
CA ALA A 410 6.59 13.03 9.60
C ALA A 410 7.95 12.33 9.83
N GLN A 411 8.24 11.25 9.10
CA GLN A 411 9.48 10.49 9.18
C GLN A 411 10.23 10.43 7.84
N SER A 412 11.50 10.02 7.86
CA SER A 412 12.33 9.96 6.64
C SER A 412 12.07 8.70 5.81
N SER A 413 11.69 7.58 6.44
CA SER A 413 11.44 6.32 5.74
C SER A 413 9.98 6.20 5.28
N PRO A 414 9.69 5.62 4.12
CA PRO A 414 8.32 5.28 3.71
C PRO A 414 7.72 4.12 4.54
N ARG A 415 8.55 3.40 5.31
CA ARG A 415 8.15 2.27 6.16
C ARG A 415 8.02 2.68 7.61
N LEU A 416 6.84 2.49 8.19
CA LEU A 416 6.57 2.69 9.61
C LEU A 416 7.39 1.71 10.46
N SER A 417 7.98 2.21 11.53
CA SER A 417 8.69 1.39 12.52
C SER A 417 7.80 0.95 13.68
N ARG A 418 6.65 1.60 13.87
CA ARG A 418 5.67 1.34 14.93
C ARG A 418 4.25 1.60 14.45
N GLY A 419 3.29 0.93 15.09
CA GLY A 419 1.86 1.22 14.88
C GLY A 419 1.46 2.60 15.44
N LEU A 420 0.19 2.96 15.24
CA LEU A 420 -0.35 4.19 15.85
C LEU A 420 -0.38 4.06 17.38
N PRO A 421 -0.02 5.12 18.13
CA PRO A 421 0.07 5.07 19.59
C PRO A 421 -1.29 4.80 20.21
N GLU A 422 -1.48 3.64 20.84
CA GLU A 422 -2.73 3.31 21.54
C GLU A 422 -2.94 4.33 22.65
N LYS A 423 -4.14 4.92 22.71
CA LYS A 423 -4.50 5.78 23.84
C LYS A 423 -4.58 4.82 25.03
N GLU A 424 -3.63 4.91 25.96
CA GLU A 424 -3.61 4.10 27.17
C GLU A 424 -5.01 4.16 27.78
N ASP A 425 -5.69 3.02 27.80
CA ASP A 425 -6.97 2.93 28.48
C ASP A 425 -6.71 3.34 29.93
N SER A 426 -7.53 4.25 30.44
CA SER A 426 -7.37 5.07 31.67
C SER A 426 -7.10 4.32 32.99
N LEU A 427 -6.85 3.01 32.94
CA LEU A 427 -6.38 2.17 34.04
C LEU A 427 -4.85 2.05 34.08
N GLU A 428 -4.14 2.17 32.95
CA GLU A 428 -2.65 2.12 32.93
C GLU A 428 -2.00 3.44 33.34
N GLU A 429 -2.61 4.60 33.06
CA GLU A 429 -2.11 5.90 33.54
C GLU A 429 -1.97 5.90 35.08
N VAL A 430 -2.90 5.26 35.80
CA VAL A 430 -2.85 5.13 37.28
C VAL A 430 -1.76 4.15 37.75
N TYR A 431 -1.35 3.20 36.91
CA TYR A 431 -0.34 2.18 37.24
C TYR A 431 1.09 2.68 37.00
N TRP A 432 1.29 3.58 36.03
CA TRP A 432 2.59 4.20 35.74
C TRP A 432 2.83 5.54 36.45
N GLU A 433 1.80 6.14 37.05
CA GLU A 433 1.91 7.30 37.94
C GLU A 433 2.28 6.94 39.40
N ARG A 434 2.40 5.66 39.73
CA ARG A 434 2.89 5.15 41.03
C ARG A 434 4.32 4.64 40.94
#